data_AF-A0A916RCU1-F1
#
_entry.id   AF-A0A916RCU1-F1
#
_cell.length_a   1.000
_cell.length_b   1.000
_cell.length_c   1.000
_cell.angle_alpha   90.00
_cell.angle_beta   90.00
_cell.angle_gamma   90.00
#
_symmetry.space_group_name_H-M   'P 1'
#
loop_
_entity.id
_entity.type
_entity.pdbx_description
1 polymer ?
#
loop_
_entity_poly.entity_id
_entity_poly.type
_entity_poly.pdbx_seq_one_letter_code
_entity_poly.pdbx_strand_id
1 'polypeptide(L)' 'MSRSFGTLAESFEAQARAKRVWLETFSEGRNKRPDHEIEHKREEMECLEEGAQWFRRAAARDKGRVA' A
#
# COMPACT_ATOMS: atom_id res chain seq x y z
N MET A 1 -20.91 -5.55 7.59
CA MET A 1 -20.46 -6.38 6.46
C MET A 1 -18.93 -6.44 6.50
N SER A 2 -18.33 -7.63 6.42
CA SER A 2 -16.87 -7.76 6.29
C SER A 2 -16.44 -7.40 4.87
N ARG A 3 -15.34 -6.66 4.70
CA ARG A 3 -14.79 -6.36 3.36
C ARG A 3 -14.21 -7.64 2.76
N SER A 4 -14.37 -7.83 1.44
CA SER A 4 -13.71 -8.93 0.75
C SER A 4 -12.18 -8.72 0.74
N PHE A 5 -11.42 -9.81 0.63
CA PHE A 5 -9.96 -9.72 0.47
C PHE A 5 -9.56 -8.92 -0.77
N GLY A 6 -10.35 -8.98 -1.87
CA GLY A 6 -10.10 -8.16 -3.07
C GLY A 6 -10.22 -6.67 -2.78
N THR A 7 -11.30 -6.26 -2.11
CA THR A 7 -11.52 -4.86 -1.71
C THR A 7 -10.46 -4.37 -0.73
N LEU A 8 -9.97 -5.23 0.16
CA LEU A 8 -8.86 -4.90 1.05
C LEU A 8 -7.54 -4.69 0.28
N ALA A 9 -7.25 -5.55 -0.70
CA ALA A 9 -6.07 -5.39 -1.55
C ALA A 9 -6.10 -4.04 -2.31
N GLU A 10 -7.21 -3.71 -2.96
CA GLU A 10 -7.41 -2.44 -3.66
C GLU A 10 -7.24 -1.23 -2.72
N SER A 11 -7.78 -1.31 -1.51
CA SER A 11 -7.66 -0.25 -0.50
C SER A 11 -6.21 -0.05 -0.03
N PHE A 12 -5.41 -1.12 0.06
CA PHE A 12 -4.00 -1.03 0.45
C PHE A 12 -3.17 -0.44 -0.69
N GLU A 13 -3.43 -0.85 -1.93
CA GLU A 13 -2.77 -0.31 -3.13
C GLU A 13 -3.03 1.18 -3.32
N ALA A 14 -4.28 1.62 -3.13
CA ALA A 14 -4.63 3.02 -3.23
C ALA A 14 -3.85 3.88 -2.21
N GLN A 15 -3.69 3.36 -0.99
CA GLN A 15 -2.91 4.04 0.05
C GLN A 15 -1.41 4.03 -0.26
N ALA A 16 -0.84 2.90 -0.68
CA ALA A 16 0.56 2.81 -1.10
C ALA A 16 0.87 3.81 -2.22
N ARG A 17 -0.04 3.91 -3.21
CA ARG A 17 0.07 4.88 -4.30
C ARG A 17 0.09 6.32 -3.79
N ALA A 18 -0.77 6.66 -2.82
CA ALA A 18 -0.77 7.99 -2.23
C ALA A 18 0.57 8.31 -1.51
N LYS A 19 1.16 7.33 -0.82
CA LYS A 19 2.48 7.48 -0.21
C LYS A 19 3.58 7.64 -1.25
N ARG A 20 3.52 6.89 -2.35
CA ARG A 20 4.45 7.02 -3.48
C ARG A 20 4.44 8.43 -4.07
N VAL A 21 3.25 8.97 -4.36
CA VAL A 21 3.11 10.35 -4.86
C VAL A 21 3.68 11.37 -3.88
N TRP A 22 3.46 11.17 -2.58
CA TRP A 22 4.06 12.00 -1.55
C TRP A 22 5.59 11.92 -1.59
N LEU A 23 6.17 10.71 -1.66
CA LEU A 23 7.62 10.51 -1.72
C LEU A 23 8.23 11.13 -2.98
N GLU A 24 7.60 10.98 -4.14
CA GLU A 24 8.02 11.62 -5.40
C GLU A 24 8.07 13.15 -5.28
N THR A 25 7.13 13.74 -4.53
CA THR A 25 7.03 15.19 -4.35
C THR A 25 8.01 15.73 -3.32
N PHE A 26 8.29 14.96 -2.26
CA PHE A 26 8.87 15.46 -1.02
C PHE A 26 10.17 14.79 -0.59
N SER A 27 10.68 13.79 -1.32
CA SER A 27 11.95 13.13 -0.97
C SER A 27 13.20 13.92 -1.39
N GLU A 28 13.06 14.85 -2.32
CA GLU A 28 14.17 15.61 -2.89
C GLU A 28 13.75 17.01 -3.36
N GLY A 29 14.72 17.80 -3.81
CA GLY A 29 14.48 19.14 -4.37
C GLY A 29 14.07 20.20 -3.34
N ARG A 30 13.46 21.29 -3.83
CA ARG A 30 13.12 22.47 -3.01
C ARG A 30 12.02 22.22 -1.98
N ASN A 31 11.20 21.18 -2.18
CA ASN A 31 10.12 20.80 -1.27
C ASN A 31 10.53 19.66 -0.34
N LYS A 32 11.81 19.26 -0.32
CA LYS A 32 12.27 18.12 0.47
C LYS A 32 11.83 18.25 1.93
N ARG A 33 11.19 17.22 2.45
CA ARG A 33 10.79 17.09 3.86
C ARG A 33 11.95 16.49 4.68
N PRO A 34 11.91 16.58 6.02
CA PRO A 34 12.93 15.96 6.87
C PRO A 34 13.10 14.46 6.59
N ASP A 35 14.34 13.97 6.66
CA ASP A 35 14.68 12.58 6.30
C ASP A 35 13.89 11.54 7.09
N HIS A 36 13.65 11.78 8.38
CA HIS A 36 12.84 10.88 9.22
C HIS A 36 11.36 10.81 8.78
N GLU A 37 10.80 11.88 8.21
CA GLU A 37 9.44 11.82 7.64
C GLU A 37 9.43 11.00 6.34
N ILE A 38 10.48 11.15 5.51
CA ILE A 38 10.64 10.41 4.25
C ILE A 38 10.80 8.92 4.53
N GLU A 39 11.66 8.55 5.47
CA GLU A 39 11.88 7.17 5.91
C GLU A 39 10.58 6.56 6.42
N HIS A 40 9.88 7.25 7.33
CA HIS A 40 8.61 6.79 7.85
C HIS A 40 7.53 6.61 6.76
N LYS A 41 7.44 7.49 5.76
CA LYS A 41 6.51 7.31 4.63
C LYS A 41 6.92 6.16 3.71
N ARG A 42 8.22 5.89 3.56
CA ARG A 42 8.73 4.75 2.80
C ARG A 42 8.35 3.43 3.47
N GLU A 43 8.59 3.30 4.78
CA GLU A 43 8.20 2.12 5.56
C GLU A 43 6.68 1.86 5.50
N GLU A 44 5.86 2.91 5.65
CA GLU A 44 4.41 2.80 5.50
C GLU A 44 4.01 2.30 4.10
N MET A 45 4.64 2.84 3.05
CA MET A 45 4.36 2.43 1.68
C MET A 45 4.69 0.96 1.48
N GLU A 46 5.88 0.52 1.90
CA GLU A 46 6.33 -0.87 1.79
C GLU A 46 5.39 -1.84 2.53
N CYS A 47 5.00 -1.50 3.76
CA CYS A 47 4.04 -2.29 4.54
C CYS A 47 2.67 -2.39 3.83
N LEU A 48 2.18 -1.30 3.24
CA LEU A 48 0.94 -1.30 2.48
C LEU A 48 1.04 -2.15 1.21
N GLU A 49 2.17 -2.12 0.50
CA GLU A 49 2.41 -2.95 -0.67
C GLU A 49 2.47 -4.45 -0.32
N GLU A 50 3.13 -4.80 0.78
CA GLU A 50 3.12 -6.17 1.30
C GLU A 50 1.71 -6.62 1.68
N GLY A 51 0.97 -5.80 2.42
CA GLY A 51 -0.42 -6.07 2.81
C GLY A 51 -1.34 -6.28 1.61
N ALA A 52 -1.21 -5.46 0.57
CA ALA A 52 -1.93 -5.65 -0.68
C ALA A 52 -1.64 -7.01 -1.32
N GLN A 53 -0.36 -7.40 -1.41
CA GLN A 53 0.03 -8.70 -1.96
C GLN A 53 -0.54 -9.87 -1.15
N TRP A 54 -0.53 -9.76 0.19
CA TRP A 54 -1.14 -10.75 1.07
C TRP A 54 -2.64 -10.92 0.80
N PHE A 55 -3.37 -9.82 0.70
CA PHE A 55 -4.81 -9.86 0.44
C PHE A 55 -5.13 -10.34 -0.98
N ARG A 56 -4.33 -10.01 -2.00
CA ARG A 56 -4.49 -10.61 -3.34
C ARG A 56 -4.34 -12.13 -3.32
N ARG A 57 -3.32 -12.63 -2.61
CA ARG A 57 -3.10 -14.08 -2.46
C ARG A 57 -4.27 -14.73 -1.70
N ALA A 58 -4.80 -14.08 -0.67
CA ALA A 58 -5.97 -14.55 0.06
C ALA A 58 -7.23 -14.58 -0.83
N ALA A 59 -7.46 -13.52 -1.63
CA ALA A 59 -8.58 -13.46 -2.58
C ALA A 59 -8.50 -14.55 -3.65
N ALA A 60 -7.29 -14.86 -4.15
CA ALA A 60 -7.08 -15.93 -5.12
C ALA A 60 -7.40 -17.31 -4.54
N ARG A 61 -7.01 -17.57 -3.28
CA ARG A 61 -7.33 -18.80 -2.55
C ARG A 61 -8.82 -18.94 -2.27
N ASP A 62 -9.48 -17.84 -1.90
CA ASP A 62 -10.92 -17.80 -1.65
C ASP A 62 -11.72 -18.17 -2.92
N LYS A 63 -11.35 -17.59 -4.07
CA LYS A 63 -11.94 -17.95 -5.37
C LYS A 63 -11.74 -19.43 -5.74
N GLY A 64 -10.57 -19.98 -5.45
CA GLY A 64 -10.27 -21.40 -5.70
C GLY A 64 -10.95 -22.38 -4.74
N ARG A 65 -11.49 -21.91 -3.60
CA ARG A 65 -12.24 -22.74 -2.64
C ARG A 65 -13.74 -22.82 -2.97
N VAL A 66 -14.25 -21.87 -3.74
CA VAL A 66 -15.67 -21.78 -4.12
C VAL A 66 -15.93 -22.44 -5.50
N ALA A 67 -14.87 -22.79 -6.25
CA ALA A 67 -14.94 -23.55 -7.50
C ALA A 67 -14.84 -25.06 -7.24
#